data_AF-A0A1Q3F8V8-F1
#
_entry.id   AF-A0A1Q3F8V8-F1
#
_cell.length_a   1.000
_cell.length_b   1.000
_cell.length_c   1.000
_cell.angle_alpha   90.00
_cell.angle_beta   90.00
_cell.angle_gamma   90.00
#
_symmetry.space_group_name_H-M   'P 1'
#
loop_
_entity.id
_entity.type
_entity.pdbx_description
1 polymer ?
#
loop_
_entity_poly.entity_id
_entity_poly.type
_entity_poly.pdbx_seq_one_letter_code
_entity_poly.pdbx_strand_id
1 'polypeptide(L)'
;MLRTVASVAIRQGLQAIRTQPVNRLVSNPATDISALTRNFSTLLRISNVSGTLRTPFTVTAQPSTLQIAPVPTQVQPSRTVIKFSMVKGKRKSVKAVIKRFKRLDWGGWIRTISGRHKHMWKKSAARKRRLRQHVMVNSQQAHLLDKMVTKYWKRPKHYVNDPYAPYHTRDELRETRRKPVQY
;
A
#
# COMPACT_ATOMS: atom_id res chain seq x y z
N MET A 1 -12.99 71.95 20.49
CA MET A 1 -12.33 72.57 19.32
C MET A 1 -12.07 71.47 18.31
N LEU A 2 -12.98 71.28 17.36
CA LEU A 2 -13.00 71.84 16.00
C LEU A 2 -12.17 71.02 14.99
N ARG A 3 -12.94 70.36 14.09
CA ARG A 3 -12.68 70.07 12.66
C ARG A 3 -11.65 68.92 12.44
N THR A 4 -11.86 67.97 11.52
CA THR A 4 -12.22 68.17 10.11
C THR A 4 -12.82 66.90 9.49
N VAL A 5 -13.87 67.13 8.70
CA VAL A 5 -14.55 66.27 7.73
C VAL A 5 -13.68 66.04 6.48
N ALA A 6 -13.70 64.84 5.90
CA ALA A 6 -13.53 64.65 4.46
C ALA A 6 -14.30 63.41 3.98
N SER A 7 -15.21 63.69 3.07
CA SER A 7 -16.15 62.83 2.35
C SER A 7 -15.60 62.42 0.97
N VAL A 8 -16.41 61.65 0.20
CA VAL A 8 -16.36 61.33 -1.25
C VAL A 8 -15.88 59.88 -1.53
N ALA A 9 -16.77 58.89 -1.72
CA ALA A 9 -17.54 58.53 -2.95
C ALA A 9 -16.66 57.87 -4.04
N ILE A 10 -17.05 56.92 -4.89
CA ILE A 10 -18.24 56.11 -5.20
C ILE A 10 -17.73 55.01 -6.17
N ARG A 11 -18.27 53.78 -6.07
CA ARG A 11 -18.42 52.72 -7.10
C ARG A 11 -17.27 52.45 -8.09
N GLN A 12 -16.90 51.16 -8.22
CA GLN A 12 -17.11 50.35 -9.44
C GLN A 12 -16.47 48.95 -9.30
N GLY A 13 -17.15 47.93 -9.82
CA GLY A 13 -16.49 46.72 -10.32
C GLY A 13 -16.70 45.42 -9.53
N LEU A 14 -17.91 44.85 -9.60
CA LEU A 14 -18.06 43.39 -9.56
C LEU A 14 -17.23 42.80 -10.71
N GLN A 15 -16.14 42.11 -10.41
CA GLN A 15 -15.48 41.24 -11.37
C GLN A 15 -15.87 39.80 -11.08
N ALA A 16 -16.57 39.24 -12.06
CA ALA A 16 -17.06 37.87 -12.08
C ALA A 16 -15.92 36.87 -11.89
N ILE A 17 -16.12 35.91 -10.99
CA ILE A 17 -15.25 34.75 -10.85
C ILE A 17 -15.41 33.91 -12.12
N ARG A 18 -14.44 34.04 -13.03
CA ARG A 18 -14.30 33.22 -14.24
C ARG A 18 -13.96 31.79 -13.85
N THR A 19 -14.95 30.92 -13.84
CA THR A 19 -14.77 29.46 -13.76
C THR A 19 -14.10 28.97 -15.05
N GLN A 20 -12.89 28.42 -14.95
CA GLN A 20 -12.23 27.75 -16.07
C GLN A 20 -12.82 26.34 -16.23
N PRO A 21 -13.25 25.89 -17.42
CA PRO A 21 -13.63 24.51 -17.65
C PRO A 21 -12.38 23.62 -17.67
N VAL A 22 -12.40 22.57 -16.86
CA VAL A 22 -11.43 21.47 -16.90
C VAL A 22 -11.73 20.64 -18.14
N ASN A 23 -10.91 20.76 -19.19
CA ASN A 23 -10.94 19.83 -20.31
C ASN A 23 -10.44 18.45 -19.84
N ARG A 24 -11.38 17.52 -19.60
CA ARG A 24 -11.08 16.09 -19.55
C ARG A 24 -10.81 15.61 -20.97
N LEU A 25 -9.55 15.27 -21.26
CA LEU A 25 -9.23 14.43 -22.40
C LEU A 25 -9.82 13.03 -22.15
N VAL A 26 -10.79 12.67 -22.97
CA VAL A 26 -11.35 11.33 -23.05
C VAL A 26 -10.28 10.40 -23.63
N SER A 27 -9.92 9.35 -22.90
CA SER A 27 -9.11 8.27 -23.45
C SER A 27 -10.02 7.36 -24.30
N ASN A 28 -9.78 7.29 -25.61
CA ASN A 28 -10.39 6.28 -26.47
C ASN A 28 -9.90 4.87 -26.08
N PRO A 29 -10.76 3.85 -26.03
CA PRO A 29 -10.30 2.47 -25.90
C PRO A 29 -9.80 1.98 -27.25
N ALA A 30 -8.47 1.99 -27.45
CA ALA A 30 -7.87 1.22 -28.53
C ALA A 30 -7.97 -0.27 -28.18
N THR A 31 -8.84 -0.96 -28.91
CA THR A 31 -8.84 -2.41 -29.05
C THR A 31 -7.55 -2.83 -29.74
N ASP A 32 -6.62 -3.42 -28.99
CA ASP A 32 -5.58 -4.25 -29.61
C ASP A 32 -5.17 -5.37 -28.66
N ILE A 33 -5.85 -6.51 -28.82
CA ILE A 33 -5.50 -7.79 -28.20
C ILE A 33 -4.60 -8.50 -29.21
N SER A 34 -3.30 -8.21 -29.18
CA SER A 34 -2.31 -9.08 -29.80
C SER A 34 -0.93 -8.85 -29.20
N ALA A 35 -0.23 -9.95 -28.94
CA ALA A 35 1.21 -10.01 -28.67
C ALA A 35 1.75 -9.45 -27.33
N LEU A 36 1.50 -10.19 -26.24
CA LEU A 36 2.58 -10.38 -25.25
C LEU A 36 2.73 -11.85 -24.86
N THR A 37 2.98 -12.69 -25.87
CA THR A 37 3.80 -13.88 -25.69
C THR A 37 5.25 -13.42 -25.84
N ARG A 38 6.02 -13.44 -24.74
CA ARG A 38 7.48 -13.41 -24.86
C ARG A 38 8.05 -14.62 -24.12
N ASN A 39 8.11 -15.66 -24.93
CA ASN A 39 8.89 -16.86 -24.76
C ASN A 39 10.34 -16.54 -24.43
N PHE A 40 10.93 -17.41 -23.61
CA PHE A 40 12.35 -17.50 -23.36
C PHE A 40 13.10 -17.78 -24.67
N SER A 41 14.20 -17.07 -24.93
CA SER A 41 15.23 -17.51 -25.89
C SER A 41 16.62 -17.34 -25.30
N THR A 42 17.28 -18.49 -25.12
CA THR A 42 18.70 -18.64 -24.83
C THR A 42 19.50 -18.33 -26.09
N LEU A 43 20.39 -17.34 -26.04
CA LEU A 43 21.39 -17.14 -27.10
C LEU A 43 22.58 -18.07 -26.85
N LEU A 44 22.64 -19.17 -27.62
CA LEU A 44 23.88 -19.88 -27.89
C LEU A 44 24.61 -19.13 -29.00
N ARG A 45 25.78 -18.56 -28.66
CA ARG A 45 26.67 -17.93 -29.63
C ARG A 45 27.66 -18.97 -30.12
N ILE A 46 27.42 -19.50 -31.32
CA ILE A 46 28.39 -20.28 -32.09
C ILE A 46 29.23 -19.28 -32.88
N SER A 47 30.55 -19.31 -32.71
CA SER A 47 31.47 -18.69 -33.66
C SER A 47 32.49 -19.73 -34.11
N ASN A 48 32.28 -20.24 -35.32
CA ASN A 48 33.30 -20.92 -36.11
C ASN A 48 34.30 -19.87 -36.62
N VAL A 49 35.58 -20.05 -36.32
CA VAL A 49 36.67 -19.48 -37.12
C VAL A 49 37.68 -20.59 -37.35
N SER A 50 37.87 -20.90 -38.63
CA SER A 50 38.79 -21.85 -39.21
C SER A 50 40.25 -21.40 -39.05
N GLY A 51 41.17 -22.35 -38.86
CA GLY A 51 42.62 -22.09 -38.90
C GLY A 51 43.47 -23.30 -38.51
N THR A 52 44.15 -23.88 -39.49
CA THR A 52 44.99 -25.07 -39.44
C THR A 52 46.34 -24.81 -38.75
N LEU A 53 46.82 -25.75 -37.91
CA LEU A 53 48.15 -26.42 -37.96
C LEU A 53 48.61 -26.92 -36.58
N ARG A 54 49.18 -28.12 -36.60
CA ARG A 54 49.68 -28.90 -35.46
C ARG A 54 51.01 -28.34 -34.96
N THR A 55 51.26 -28.39 -33.65
CA THR A 55 52.50 -28.87 -32.99
C THR A 55 52.39 -28.71 -31.45
N PRO A 56 53.18 -29.47 -30.67
CA PRO A 56 52.81 -29.89 -29.32
C PRO A 56 53.35 -28.94 -28.25
N PHE A 57 52.50 -28.52 -27.31
CA PHE A 57 52.97 -27.90 -26.09
C PHE A 57 52.41 -28.63 -24.87
N THR A 58 53.33 -29.31 -24.21
CA THR A 58 53.47 -29.55 -22.77
C THR A 58 52.20 -29.46 -21.92
N VAL A 59 51.77 -30.63 -21.45
CA VAL A 59 50.83 -30.81 -20.33
C VAL A 59 51.43 -30.14 -19.10
N THR A 60 51.05 -28.90 -18.86
CA THR A 60 51.27 -28.24 -17.57
C THR A 60 50.03 -28.53 -16.75
N ALA A 61 50.19 -29.36 -15.71
CA ALA A 61 49.14 -29.70 -14.78
C ALA A 61 48.51 -28.42 -14.21
N GLN A 62 47.25 -28.14 -14.58
CA GLN A 62 46.48 -27.12 -13.90
C GLN A 62 46.14 -27.62 -12.50
N PRO A 63 46.42 -26.87 -11.43
CA PRO A 63 45.78 -27.15 -10.15
C PRO A 63 44.28 -26.97 -10.37
N SER A 64 43.52 -28.03 -10.10
CA SER A 64 42.07 -28.03 -10.10
C SER A 64 41.56 -27.10 -8.99
N THR A 65 41.50 -25.81 -9.28
CA THR A 65 40.73 -24.86 -8.48
C THR A 65 39.29 -25.35 -8.45
N LEU A 66 38.85 -25.83 -7.30
CA LEU A 66 37.46 -26.16 -7.01
C LEU A 66 36.61 -24.91 -7.27
N GLN A 67 36.01 -24.83 -8.46
CA GLN A 67 35.01 -23.81 -8.75
C GLN A 67 33.76 -24.13 -7.94
N ILE A 68 33.64 -23.49 -6.77
CA ILE A 68 32.37 -23.42 -6.04
C ILE A 68 31.42 -22.62 -6.92
N ALA A 69 30.59 -23.31 -7.70
CA ALA A 69 29.49 -22.67 -8.39
C ALA A 69 28.63 -21.94 -7.35
N PRO A 70 28.29 -20.66 -7.54
CA PRO A 70 27.42 -19.96 -6.60
C PRO A 70 26.08 -20.67 -6.62
N VAL A 71 25.79 -21.42 -5.55
CA VAL A 71 24.47 -21.99 -5.30
C VAL A 71 23.49 -20.83 -5.42
N PRO A 72 22.50 -20.89 -6.34
CA PRO A 72 21.47 -19.88 -6.37
C PRO A 72 20.84 -19.90 -5.00
N THR A 73 21.02 -18.82 -4.24
CA THR A 73 20.31 -18.63 -2.97
C THR A 73 18.85 -18.71 -3.35
N GLN A 74 18.21 -19.87 -3.09
CA GLN A 74 16.78 -20.00 -3.25
C GLN A 74 16.20 -19.00 -2.25
N VAL A 75 15.87 -17.81 -2.74
CA VAL A 75 15.14 -16.81 -1.97
C VAL A 75 13.76 -17.41 -1.78
N GLN A 76 13.64 -18.24 -0.74
CA GLN A 76 12.39 -18.85 -0.38
C GLN A 76 11.43 -17.68 -0.13
N PRO A 77 10.32 -17.59 -0.86
CA PRO A 77 9.39 -16.51 -0.66
C PRO A 77 8.90 -16.61 0.78
N SER A 78 9.23 -15.61 1.60
CA SER A 78 8.76 -15.52 2.99
C SER A 78 7.28 -15.11 2.98
N ARG A 79 6.42 -16.06 2.58
CA ARG A 79 4.98 -15.83 2.50
C ARG A 79 4.46 -15.63 3.92
N THR A 80 4.13 -14.38 4.26
CA THR A 80 3.61 -14.04 5.60
C THR A 80 2.26 -14.68 5.89
N VAL A 81 1.48 -15.03 4.85
CA VAL A 81 0.13 -15.59 4.96
C VAL A 81 0.15 -17.10 4.77
N ILE A 82 -0.29 -17.84 5.79
CA ILE A 82 -0.46 -19.29 5.75
C ILE A 82 -1.91 -19.61 5.34
N LYS A 83 -2.09 -20.07 4.09
CA LYS A 83 -3.41 -20.46 3.54
C LYS A 83 -3.92 -21.77 4.15
N PHE A 84 -3.05 -22.75 4.31
CA PHE A 84 -3.36 -24.06 4.88
C PHE A 84 -2.27 -24.41 5.90
N SER A 85 -2.68 -24.70 7.14
CA SER A 85 -1.75 -25.16 8.17
C SER A 85 -1.45 -26.65 7.99
N MET A 86 -0.21 -27.08 8.23
CA MET A 86 0.17 -28.49 8.12
C MET A 86 -0.67 -29.42 9.01
N VAL A 87 -1.00 -28.99 10.24
CA VAL A 87 -1.73 -29.85 11.20
C VAL A 87 -3.23 -29.93 10.92
N LYS A 88 -3.91 -28.78 10.75
CA LYS A 88 -5.38 -28.71 10.65
C LYS A 88 -5.92 -28.44 9.25
N GLY A 89 -5.05 -28.20 8.27
CA GLY A 89 -5.45 -27.74 6.93
C GLY A 89 -6.18 -26.40 6.90
N LYS A 90 -6.16 -25.58 7.97
CA LYS A 90 -6.94 -24.33 8.05
C LYS A 90 -6.05 -23.09 7.86
N ARG A 91 -6.66 -22.01 7.34
CA ARG A 91 -6.00 -20.69 7.23
C ARG A 91 -5.58 -20.16 8.60
N LYS A 92 -4.39 -19.57 8.68
CA LYS A 92 -3.92 -18.87 9.88
C LYS A 92 -3.95 -17.36 9.66
N SER A 93 -4.25 -16.64 10.73
CA SER A 93 -4.20 -15.18 10.74
C SER A 93 -2.80 -14.69 11.08
N VAL A 94 -2.37 -13.62 10.44
CA VAL A 94 -1.07 -12.99 10.71
C VAL A 94 -1.14 -12.23 12.03
N LYS A 95 -0.37 -12.69 13.03
CA LYS A 95 -0.40 -12.13 14.40
C LYS A 95 0.05 -10.66 14.46
N ALA A 96 0.95 -10.26 13.57
CA ALA A 96 1.40 -8.86 13.48
C ALA A 96 0.24 -7.90 13.16
N VAL A 97 -0.72 -8.31 12.33
CA VAL A 97 -1.90 -7.49 12.00
C VAL A 97 -2.76 -7.29 13.23
N ILE A 98 -3.10 -8.39 13.92
CA ILE A 98 -3.96 -8.38 15.11
C ILE A 98 -3.38 -7.49 16.22
N LYS A 99 -2.05 -7.49 16.40
CA LYS A 99 -1.38 -6.67 17.42
C LYS A 99 -1.34 -5.17 17.09
N ARG A 100 -1.46 -4.78 15.83
CA ARG A 100 -1.19 -3.40 15.36
C ARG A 100 -2.41 -2.66 14.84
N PHE A 101 -3.45 -3.38 14.42
CA PHE A 101 -4.64 -2.83 13.80
C PHE A 101 -5.90 -3.34 14.51
N LYS A 102 -6.88 -2.46 14.73
CA LYS A 102 -8.22 -2.82 15.22
C LYS A 102 -9.20 -2.85 14.05
N ARG A 103 -9.99 -3.92 13.96
CA ARG A 103 -11.05 -4.10 12.96
C ARG A 103 -12.38 -3.58 13.51
N LEU A 104 -13.08 -2.78 12.71
CA LEU A 104 -14.45 -2.32 12.96
C LEU A 104 -15.46 -3.23 12.23
N ASP A 105 -16.71 -3.22 12.68
CA ASP A 105 -17.72 -4.18 12.18
C ASP A 105 -18.21 -3.83 10.78
N TRP A 106 -18.32 -2.53 10.45
CA TRP A 106 -18.64 -2.08 9.10
C TRP A 106 -17.50 -2.32 8.08
N GLY A 107 -16.33 -2.81 8.51
CA GLY A 107 -15.22 -3.21 7.65
C GLY A 107 -14.00 -2.29 7.66
N GLY A 108 -14.07 -1.17 8.39
CA GLY A 108 -12.95 -0.27 8.59
C GLY A 108 -11.82 -0.87 9.45
N TRP A 109 -10.60 -0.34 9.30
CA TRP A 109 -9.49 -0.64 10.20
C TRP A 109 -8.86 0.65 10.74
N ILE A 110 -8.53 0.61 12.04
CA ILE A 110 -7.88 1.69 12.77
C ILE A 110 -6.42 1.29 13.06
N ARG A 111 -5.51 2.25 12.93
CA ARG A 111 -4.10 2.13 13.36
C ARG A 111 -3.64 3.36 14.15
N THR A 112 -2.59 3.19 14.93
CA THR A 112 -1.80 4.32 15.48
C THR A 112 -0.80 4.83 14.44
N ILE A 113 -0.43 6.12 14.51
CA ILE A 113 0.65 6.65 13.67
C ILE A 113 2.01 6.09 14.14
N SER A 114 2.85 5.71 13.18
CA SER A 114 4.19 5.18 13.45
C SER A 114 5.09 6.23 14.11
N GLY A 115 6.04 5.76 14.92
CA GLY A 115 7.01 6.62 15.57
C GLY A 115 6.43 7.53 16.66
N ARG A 116 5.19 7.30 17.14
CA ARG A 116 4.55 8.15 18.16
C ARG A 116 5.28 8.25 19.51
N HIS A 117 6.15 7.28 19.83
CA HIS A 117 6.97 7.28 21.05
C HIS A 117 8.47 7.53 20.80
N LYS A 118 8.91 7.74 19.56
CA LYS A 118 10.33 7.87 19.21
C LYS A 118 10.75 9.34 19.10
N HIS A 119 11.94 9.70 19.57
CA HIS A 119 12.53 11.05 19.45
C HIS A 119 11.54 12.17 19.79
N MET A 120 10.82 12.04 20.91
CA MET A 120 9.77 12.99 21.28
C MET A 120 10.30 14.38 21.64
N TRP A 121 11.56 14.47 22.07
CA TRP A 121 12.25 15.72 22.38
C TRP A 121 12.46 16.60 21.14
N LYS A 122 12.77 16.01 19.97
CA LYS A 122 12.95 16.74 18.69
C LYS A 122 11.64 17.24 18.06
N LYS A 123 10.47 16.80 18.56
CA LYS A 123 9.19 17.03 17.87
C LYS A 123 8.49 18.26 18.43
N SER A 124 7.90 19.08 17.56
CA SER A 124 7.03 20.19 17.96
C SER A 124 5.75 19.68 18.65
N ALA A 125 5.14 20.51 19.51
CA ALA A 125 3.92 20.16 20.23
C ALA A 125 2.78 19.73 19.29
N ALA A 126 2.57 20.44 18.18
CA ALA A 126 1.58 20.09 17.16
C ALA A 126 1.84 18.70 16.55
N ARG A 127 3.10 18.36 16.27
CA ARG A 127 3.48 17.03 15.76
C ARG A 127 3.23 15.95 16.82
N LYS A 128 3.54 16.19 18.09
CA LYS A 128 3.23 15.26 19.20
C LYS A 128 1.73 14.99 19.29
N ARG A 129 0.90 16.03 19.19
CA ARG A 129 -0.58 15.92 19.19
C ARG A 129 -1.06 15.01 18.05
N ARG A 130 -0.64 15.27 16.82
CA ARG A 130 -1.03 14.47 15.65
C ARG A 130 -0.64 12.99 15.79
N LEU A 131 0.58 12.71 16.28
CA LEU A 131 1.07 11.34 16.45
C LEU A 131 0.29 10.51 17.49
N ARG A 132 -0.38 11.16 18.43
CA ARG A 132 -1.19 10.45 19.44
C ARG A 132 -2.52 9.96 18.88
N GLN A 133 -2.99 10.56 17.78
CA GLN A 133 -4.29 10.26 17.17
C GLN A 133 -4.29 8.88 16.50
N HIS A 134 -5.46 8.25 16.52
CA HIS A 134 -5.74 7.07 15.72
C HIS A 134 -6.25 7.49 14.35
N VAL A 135 -5.77 6.79 13.32
CA VAL A 135 -6.08 7.10 11.93
C VAL A 135 -6.63 5.87 11.23
N MET A 136 -7.56 6.10 10.31
CA MET A 136 -8.09 5.07 9.43
C MET A 136 -7.04 4.64 8.40
N VAL A 137 -7.08 3.38 7.98
CA VAL A 137 -6.30 2.87 6.85
C VAL A 137 -6.93 3.24 5.51
N ASN A 138 -6.15 3.21 4.44
CA ASN A 138 -6.69 3.35 3.08
C ASN A 138 -7.48 2.09 2.67
N SER A 139 -8.25 2.19 1.59
CA SER A 139 -9.09 1.08 1.10
C SER A 139 -8.28 -0.16 0.68
N GLN A 140 -7.17 0.03 -0.02
CA GLN A 140 -6.30 -1.06 -0.47
C GLN A 140 -5.67 -1.85 0.69
N GLN A 141 -5.24 -1.13 1.73
CA GLN A 141 -4.71 -1.67 2.98
C GLN A 141 -5.80 -2.42 3.73
N ALA A 142 -7.00 -1.85 3.87
CA ALA A 142 -8.13 -2.55 4.49
C ALA A 142 -8.40 -3.89 3.81
N HIS A 143 -8.43 -3.90 2.47
CA HIS A 143 -8.63 -5.10 1.68
C HIS A 143 -7.50 -6.14 1.86
N LEU A 144 -6.24 -5.68 1.91
CA LEU A 144 -5.09 -6.55 2.20
C LEU A 144 -5.19 -7.15 3.61
N LEU A 145 -5.47 -6.34 4.63
CA LEU A 145 -5.59 -6.79 6.02
C LEU A 145 -6.70 -7.82 6.18
N ASP A 146 -7.82 -7.61 5.49
CA ASP A 146 -8.93 -8.57 5.44
C ASP A 146 -8.55 -9.91 4.81
N LYS A 147 -7.60 -9.93 3.87
CA LYS A 147 -7.02 -11.18 3.36
C LYS A 147 -6.09 -11.80 4.39
N MET A 148 -5.37 -11.02 5.19
CA MET A 148 -4.40 -11.54 6.18
C MET A 148 -5.05 -12.10 7.45
N VAL A 149 -6.33 -11.82 7.71
CA VAL A 149 -7.06 -12.31 8.89
C VAL A 149 -8.19 -13.28 8.54
N THR A 150 -8.56 -14.11 9.52
CA THR A 150 -9.63 -15.11 9.41
C THR A 150 -10.99 -14.52 9.76
N LYS A 151 -12.09 -15.19 9.35
CA LYS A 151 -13.47 -14.78 9.66
C LYS A 151 -13.71 -14.48 11.14
N TYR A 152 -13.06 -15.22 12.05
CA TYR A 152 -13.12 -14.98 13.49
C TYR A 152 -12.88 -13.52 13.91
N TRP A 153 -11.93 -12.84 13.28
CA TRP A 153 -11.60 -11.44 13.59
C TRP A 153 -12.52 -10.42 12.93
N LYS A 154 -13.34 -10.85 11.97
CA LYS A 154 -14.31 -10.01 11.25
C LYS A 154 -15.71 -10.08 11.87
N ARG A 155 -15.94 -11.01 12.79
CA ARG A 155 -17.23 -11.18 13.47
C ARG A 155 -17.43 -10.01 14.45
N PRO A 156 -18.62 -9.38 14.49
CA PRO A 156 -18.97 -8.40 15.51
C PRO A 156 -18.79 -8.97 16.91
N LYS A 157 -18.31 -8.13 17.84
CA LYS A 157 -18.08 -8.49 19.23
C LYS A 157 -18.57 -7.37 20.14
N HIS A 158 -19.32 -7.74 21.17
CA HIS A 158 -19.86 -6.81 22.16
C HIS A 158 -19.11 -7.02 23.46
N TYR A 159 -18.06 -6.23 23.67
CA TYR A 159 -17.31 -6.23 24.92
C TYR A 159 -17.92 -5.20 25.89
N VAL A 160 -17.87 -5.51 27.18
CA VAL A 160 -18.25 -4.56 28.23
C VAL A 160 -17.27 -3.39 28.19
N ASN A 161 -17.79 -2.17 28.12
CA ASN A 161 -17.01 -0.91 28.09
C ASN A 161 -15.99 -0.81 26.93
N ASP A 162 -16.31 -1.26 25.71
CA ASP A 162 -15.43 -1.01 24.55
C ASP A 162 -15.44 0.49 24.18
N PRO A 163 -14.30 1.21 24.27
CA PRO A 163 -14.25 2.62 23.86
C PRO A 163 -14.54 2.82 22.36
N TYR A 164 -14.44 1.76 21.55
CA TYR A 164 -14.75 1.84 20.12
C TYR A 164 -16.21 1.52 19.78
N ALA A 165 -17.05 1.11 20.75
CA ALA A 165 -18.43 0.69 20.51
C ALA A 165 -19.23 1.63 19.57
N PRO A 166 -19.18 2.97 19.72
CA PRO A 166 -19.94 3.87 18.85
C PRO A 166 -19.48 3.87 17.38
N TYR A 167 -18.23 3.48 17.10
CA TYR A 167 -17.63 3.53 15.76
C TYR A 167 -17.82 2.23 14.96
N HIS A 168 -18.49 1.23 15.52
CA HIS A 168 -18.78 -0.02 14.83
C HIS A 168 -19.90 0.11 13.78
N THR A 169 -20.72 1.16 13.88
CA THR A 169 -21.76 1.54 12.90
C THR A 169 -21.33 2.75 12.07
N ARG A 170 -21.75 2.80 10.80
CA ARG A 170 -21.49 3.93 9.89
C ARG A 170 -22.73 4.21 9.04
N ASP A 171 -23.63 5.03 9.56
CA ASP A 171 -24.95 5.29 8.96
C ASP A 171 -24.99 6.50 8.02
N GLU A 172 -23.90 7.27 7.97
CA GLU A 172 -23.76 8.47 7.14
C GLU A 172 -23.81 8.13 5.64
N LEU A 173 -23.10 7.07 5.25
CA LEU A 173 -22.98 6.63 3.86
C LEU A 173 -24.09 5.65 3.50
N ARG A 174 -24.68 5.85 2.31
CA ARG A 174 -25.76 5.01 1.77
C ARG A 174 -25.40 3.52 1.77
N GLU A 175 -24.16 3.17 1.47
CA GLU A 175 -23.71 1.78 1.32
C GLU A 175 -23.56 1.04 2.65
N THR A 176 -23.24 1.76 3.74
CA THR A 176 -23.01 1.14 5.06
C THR A 176 -24.14 1.38 6.04
N ARG A 177 -25.11 2.20 5.66
CA ARG A 177 -26.27 2.56 6.46
C ARG A 177 -27.18 1.35 6.67
N ARG A 178 -27.50 1.08 7.93
CA ARG A 178 -28.44 0.02 8.31
C ARG A 178 -29.85 0.54 8.61
N LYS A 179 -29.95 1.81 8.99
CA LYS A 179 -31.19 2.47 9.40
C LYS A 179 -31.71 3.40 8.29
N PRO A 180 -33.02 3.52 8.06
CA PRO A 180 -33.53 4.49 7.09
C PRO A 180 -33.18 5.93 7.50
N VAL A 181 -33.00 6.81 6.50
CA VAL A 181 -32.80 8.25 6.73
C VAL A 181 -34.07 8.81 7.34
N GLN A 182 -33.93 9.44 8.50
CA GLN A 182 -35.00 10.25 9.08
C GLN A 182 -34.90 11.64 8.43
N TYR A 183 -35.99 12.07 7.79
CA TYR A 183 -36.12 13.39 7.17
C TYR A 183 -36.78 14.36 8.14
#